data_AF-A0A7L4Y8U6-F1
#
_entry.id   AF-A0A7L4Y8U6-F1
#
_cell.length_a   1.000
_cell.length_b   1.000
_cell.length_c   1.000
_cell.angle_alpha   90.00
_cell.angle_beta   90.00
_cell.angle_gamma   90.00
#
_symmetry.space_group_name_H-M   'P 1'
#
loop_
_entity.id
_entity.type
_entity.pdbx_description
1 polymer ?
#
loop_
_entity_poly.entity_id
_entity_poly.type
_entity_poly.pdbx_seq_one_letter_code
_entity_poly.pdbx_strand_id
1 'polypeptide(L)'
;MAAPSLGRAARRASSTVAAPLDDRAPGRSAAAAVVPPAAAAVIALLAAAAPAFAAPPGSKERDVQLVYCLDSAHRGDLVTAAVRLGLLRPDVSTPDSVMPTAPPVGRMSPETWAVRHEGDFSRACSALMAADADAPGAPAEKKEDGWFEAFLTSLPLLAVGALLTLGGQMSERLSTERRLLKQQLDAGATAFRTAARAYLTAYEADPQADHTAVVGAREALLGALAQVAGPGARRKRAQELADGLPLAQPLPGARAGTLLGTAARARDAQEVRGAVERELRAVAGLNGRALHWRWRTVRARLRRPAPEAAP
;
A
#
# COMPACT_ATOMS: atom_id res chain seq x y z
N MET A 1 -3.82 -52.88 -35.61
CA MET A 1 -3.54 -54.16 -34.89
C MET A 1 -3.30 -53.79 -33.43
N ALA A 2 -4.36 -53.73 -32.60
CA ALA A 2 -4.99 -54.83 -31.87
C ALA A 2 -4.15 -55.31 -30.66
N ALA A 3 -4.60 -54.98 -29.44
CA ALA A 3 -4.16 -55.58 -28.18
C ALA A 3 -4.69 -57.03 -28.05
N PRO A 4 -4.17 -57.84 -27.10
CA PRO A 4 -4.94 -57.99 -25.86
C PRO A 4 -4.13 -58.25 -24.56
N SER A 5 -4.84 -57.97 -23.47
CA SER A 5 -4.63 -58.31 -22.06
C SER A 5 -4.74 -59.82 -21.74
N LEU A 6 -4.11 -60.28 -20.65
CA LEU A 6 -4.71 -61.12 -19.57
C LEU A 6 -3.66 -61.54 -18.52
N GLY A 7 -4.03 -61.52 -17.23
CA GLY A 7 -3.25 -62.14 -16.15
C GLY A 7 -3.63 -61.67 -14.74
N ARG A 8 -4.70 -62.23 -14.18
CA ARG A 8 -5.25 -61.99 -12.82
C ARG A 8 -4.59 -62.89 -11.76
N ALA A 9 -4.80 -62.50 -10.49
CA ALA A 9 -4.84 -63.28 -9.23
C ALA A 9 -3.55 -63.31 -8.38
N ALA A 10 -3.55 -63.46 -7.04
CA ALA A 10 -4.39 -63.07 -5.90
C ALA A 10 -3.74 -63.67 -4.63
N ARG A 11 -4.08 -63.14 -3.43
CA ARG A 11 -3.93 -63.69 -2.04
C ARG A 11 -2.59 -63.42 -1.34
N ARG A 12 -2.56 -62.58 -0.29
CA ARG A 12 -2.92 -62.78 1.14
C ARG A 12 -1.93 -63.65 1.93
N ALA A 13 -1.26 -63.05 2.90
CA ALA A 13 -0.98 -63.66 4.21
C ALA A 13 -0.90 -62.56 5.27
N SER A 14 -1.74 -62.71 6.29
CA SER A 14 -1.86 -61.88 7.48
C SER A 14 -0.78 -62.24 8.51
N SER A 15 -0.40 -61.31 9.37
CA SER A 15 -0.17 -61.68 10.78
C SER A 15 -0.54 -60.53 11.70
N THR A 16 -1.40 -60.88 12.64
CA THR A 16 -2.04 -60.06 13.65
C THR A 16 -1.31 -60.36 14.97
N VAL A 17 -0.91 -59.35 15.73
CA VAL A 17 -0.72 -59.52 17.19
C VAL A 17 -1.33 -58.32 17.89
N ALA A 18 -2.12 -58.65 18.91
CA ALA A 18 -3.10 -57.86 19.60
C ALA A 18 -2.53 -56.86 20.61
N ALA A 19 -3.34 -55.84 20.90
CA ALA A 19 -3.24 -54.98 22.07
C ALA A 19 -3.64 -55.72 23.36
N PRO A 20 -3.29 -55.13 24.52
CA PRO A 20 -4.30 -54.95 25.55
C PRO A 20 -4.42 -53.50 26.04
N LEU A 21 -5.66 -53.17 26.41
CA LEU A 21 -6.15 -51.95 27.06
C LEU A 21 -5.47 -51.70 28.41
N ASP A 22 -5.28 -50.43 28.75
CA ASP A 22 -5.40 -50.00 30.15
C ASP A 22 -6.11 -48.64 30.23
N ASP A 23 -7.01 -48.57 31.18
CA ASP A 23 -8.07 -47.60 31.40
C ASP A 23 -7.70 -46.82 32.67
N ARG A 24 -7.38 -45.53 32.55
CA ARG A 24 -7.26 -44.63 33.72
C ARG A 24 -7.21 -43.14 33.34
N ALA A 25 -8.36 -42.49 33.33
CA ALA A 25 -8.52 -41.22 34.04
C ALA A 25 -9.00 -41.56 35.47
N PRO A 26 -8.76 -40.76 36.54
CA PRO A 26 -8.69 -39.30 36.55
C PRO A 26 -7.58 -38.70 37.44
N GLY A 27 -7.27 -37.41 37.26
CA GLY A 27 -6.37 -36.70 38.16
C GLY A 27 -6.26 -35.22 37.83
N ARG A 28 -7.05 -34.40 38.53
CA ARG A 28 -6.83 -32.96 38.64
C ARG A 28 -5.38 -32.71 39.10
N SER A 29 -4.64 -31.90 38.37
CA SER A 29 -3.64 -31.02 38.97
C SER A 29 -3.47 -29.78 38.11
N ALA A 30 -3.93 -28.67 38.68
CA ALA A 30 -3.71 -27.34 38.20
C ALA A 30 -2.21 -27.06 38.17
N ALA A 31 -1.62 -27.07 36.97
CA ALA A 31 -0.37 -26.38 36.75
C ALA A 31 -0.72 -24.90 36.54
N ALA A 32 -0.76 -24.16 37.64
CA ALA A 32 -0.73 -22.71 37.62
C ALA A 32 0.56 -22.28 36.91
N ALA A 33 0.45 -21.98 35.62
CA ALA A 33 1.50 -21.29 34.90
C ALA A 33 1.58 -19.88 35.51
N VAL A 34 2.62 -19.68 36.32
CA VAL A 34 2.99 -18.38 36.87
C VAL A 34 3.31 -17.46 35.70
N VAL A 35 2.32 -16.67 35.29
CA VAL A 35 2.48 -15.60 34.29
C VAL A 35 3.30 -14.49 34.95
N PRO A 36 4.40 -14.02 34.34
CA PRO A 36 5.17 -12.90 34.87
C PRO A 36 4.28 -11.64 34.97
N PRO A 37 4.35 -10.87 36.06
CA PRO A 37 3.44 -9.75 36.34
C PRO A 37 3.52 -8.60 35.31
N ALA A 38 4.52 -8.61 34.42
CA ALA A 38 4.66 -7.62 33.36
C ALA A 38 3.83 -7.92 32.10
N ALA A 39 3.34 -9.16 31.92
CA ALA A 39 2.60 -9.55 30.71
C ALA A 39 1.07 -9.41 30.85
N ALA A 40 0.55 -9.31 32.08
CA ALA A 40 -0.88 -9.11 32.34
C ALA A 40 -1.33 -7.64 32.17
N ALA A 41 -0.41 -6.68 32.29
CA ALA A 41 -0.72 -5.25 32.16
C ALA A 41 -0.93 -4.79 30.71
N VAL A 42 -0.38 -5.50 29.72
CA VAL A 42 -0.49 -5.11 28.30
C VAL A 42 -1.73 -5.70 27.64
N ILE A 43 -2.20 -6.87 28.10
CA ILE A 43 -3.42 -7.50 27.57
C ILE A 43 -4.70 -6.89 28.18
N ALA A 44 -4.63 -6.38 29.42
CA ALA A 44 -5.73 -5.63 30.03
C ALA A 44 -5.96 -4.24 29.40
N LEU A 45 -5.00 -3.70 28.63
CA LEU A 45 -5.17 -2.42 27.92
C LEU A 45 -5.88 -2.56 26.55
N LEU A 46 -6.11 -3.78 26.06
CA LEU A 46 -6.70 -4.03 24.73
C LEU A 46 -8.19 -4.43 24.78
N ALA A 47 -8.80 -4.51 25.96
CA ALA A 47 -10.20 -4.95 26.13
C ALA A 47 -11.19 -3.85 26.53
N ALA A 48 -10.78 -2.57 26.50
CA ALA A 48 -11.65 -1.43 26.85
C ALA A 48 -11.95 -0.47 25.69
N ALA A 49 -11.64 -0.84 24.45
CA ALA A 49 -12.16 -0.16 23.26
C ALA A 49 -13.49 -0.81 22.85
N ALA A 50 -14.50 -0.71 23.73
CA ALA A 50 -15.86 -0.62 23.22
C ALA A 50 -15.89 0.60 22.27
N PRO A 51 -16.62 0.57 21.14
CA PRO A 51 -16.92 1.81 20.46
C PRO A 51 -17.69 2.66 21.47
N ALA A 52 -17.00 3.62 22.07
CA ALA A 52 -17.67 4.73 22.69
C ALA A 52 -18.37 5.41 21.52
N PHE A 53 -19.64 5.05 21.31
CA PHE A 53 -20.60 5.98 20.80
C PHE A 53 -20.44 7.21 21.69
N ALA A 54 -19.73 8.20 21.17
CA ALA A 54 -19.66 9.50 21.80
C ALA A 54 -21.11 9.89 22.08
N ALA A 55 -21.45 9.99 23.36
CA ALA A 55 -22.68 10.62 23.78
C ALA A 55 -22.75 11.99 23.09
N PRO A 56 -23.94 12.41 22.60
CA PRO A 56 -24.05 13.49 21.64
C PRO A 56 -23.41 14.75 22.20
N PRO A 57 -22.52 15.44 21.46
CA PRO A 57 -22.19 16.82 21.81
C PRO A 57 -23.52 17.59 21.83
N GLY A 58 -23.84 18.12 23.01
CA GLY A 58 -25.15 18.67 23.35
C GLY A 58 -25.57 19.84 22.46
N SER A 59 -26.88 20.09 22.48
CA SER A 59 -27.70 21.13 21.83
C SER A 59 -27.06 22.08 20.81
N LYS A 60 -25.91 22.70 21.10
CA LYS A 60 -25.23 23.68 20.25
C LYS A 60 -24.88 23.14 18.86
N GLU A 61 -24.33 21.93 18.75
CA GLU A 61 -23.99 21.35 17.44
C GLU A 61 -25.25 21.04 16.61
N ARG A 62 -26.33 20.67 17.31
CA ARG A 62 -27.63 20.40 16.71
C ARG A 62 -28.33 21.69 16.26
N ASP A 63 -28.20 22.76 17.03
CA ASP A 63 -28.74 24.07 16.67
C ASP A 63 -28.03 24.62 15.43
N VAL A 64 -26.71 24.42 15.31
CA VAL A 64 -25.93 24.76 14.11
C VAL A 64 -26.40 23.94 12.90
N GLN A 65 -26.59 22.63 13.05
CA GLN A 65 -27.11 21.77 11.98
C GLN A 65 -28.50 22.20 11.51
N LEU A 66 -29.39 22.52 12.44
CA LEU A 66 -30.74 22.99 12.12
C LEU A 66 -30.70 24.31 11.35
N VAL A 67 -29.91 25.29 11.81
CA VAL A 67 -29.81 26.60 11.14
C VAL A 67 -29.19 26.44 9.74
N TYR A 68 -28.12 25.68 9.61
CA TYR A 68 -27.43 25.50 8.33
C TYR A 68 -28.28 24.73 7.31
N CYS A 69 -28.79 23.56 7.69
CA CYS A 69 -29.49 22.68 6.74
C CYS A 69 -30.95 23.09 6.47
N LEU A 70 -31.59 23.87 7.35
CA LEU A 70 -32.91 24.43 7.11
C LEU A 70 -32.86 25.85 6.53
N ASP A 71 -31.69 26.39 6.21
CA ASP A 71 -31.59 27.64 5.46
C ASP A 71 -32.09 27.45 4.02
N SER A 72 -32.74 28.47 3.47
CA SER A 72 -33.32 28.42 2.12
C SER A 72 -32.30 28.07 1.02
N ALA A 73 -31.03 28.44 1.20
CA ALA A 73 -29.97 28.11 0.25
C ALA A 73 -29.59 26.62 0.25
N HIS A 74 -29.72 25.94 1.40
CA HIS A 74 -29.21 24.57 1.60
C HIS A 74 -30.31 23.50 1.60
N ARG A 75 -31.60 23.89 1.72
CA ARG A 75 -32.75 22.96 1.72
C ARG A 75 -32.79 22.03 0.49
N GLY A 76 -32.50 22.56 -0.70
CA GLY A 76 -32.50 21.76 -1.93
C GLY A 76 -31.42 20.68 -1.94
N ASP A 77 -30.24 21.03 -1.46
CA ASP A 77 -29.10 20.11 -1.38
C ASP A 77 -29.27 19.09 -0.24
N LEU A 78 -29.89 19.49 0.87
CA LEU A 78 -30.30 18.58 1.94
C LEU A 78 -31.25 17.50 1.44
N VAL A 79 -32.29 17.87 0.69
CA VAL A 79 -33.24 16.90 0.11
C VAL A 79 -32.54 15.99 -0.89
N THR A 80 -31.64 16.54 -1.71
CA THR A 80 -30.84 15.76 -2.67
C THR A 80 -29.95 14.74 -1.95
N ALA A 81 -29.25 15.14 -0.89
CA ALA A 81 -28.43 14.26 -0.07
C ALA A 81 -29.29 13.17 0.60
N ALA A 82 -30.42 13.54 1.17
CA ALA A 82 -31.32 12.60 1.85
C ALA A 82 -31.95 11.58 0.88
N VAL A 83 -32.27 11.97 -0.35
CA VAL A 83 -32.71 11.06 -1.42
C VAL A 83 -31.59 10.10 -1.83
N ARG A 84 -30.35 10.59 -2.03
CA ARG A 84 -29.18 9.74 -2.33
C ARG A 84 -28.88 8.74 -1.23
N LEU A 85 -29.13 9.11 0.02
CA LEU A 85 -28.97 8.25 1.20
C LEU A 85 -30.14 7.29 1.42
N GLY A 86 -31.18 7.34 0.58
CA GLY A 86 -32.37 6.49 0.68
C GLY A 86 -33.32 6.86 1.83
N LEU A 87 -33.14 8.03 2.44
CA LEU A 87 -33.91 8.51 3.60
C LEU A 87 -35.22 9.19 3.16
N LEU A 88 -35.22 9.77 1.95
CA LEU A 88 -36.39 10.40 1.33
C LEU A 88 -36.71 9.75 -0.02
N ARG A 89 -37.97 9.80 -0.43
CA ARG A 89 -38.40 9.32 -1.75
C ARG A 89 -38.11 10.36 -2.87
N PRO A 90 -37.46 9.95 -3.98
CA PRO A 90 -36.93 10.86 -5.01
C PRO A 90 -38.01 11.67 -5.76
N ASP A 91 -39.17 11.06 -6.07
CA ASP A 91 -40.15 11.67 -6.98
C ASP A 91 -41.24 12.49 -6.28
N VAL A 92 -41.23 12.49 -4.94
CA VAL A 92 -42.27 13.11 -4.12
C VAL A 92 -41.74 14.08 -3.08
N SER A 93 -40.40 14.12 -2.90
CA SER A 93 -39.72 15.04 -1.99
C SER A 93 -39.21 16.26 -2.74
N THR A 94 -39.48 17.43 -2.17
CA THR A 94 -39.15 18.76 -2.67
C THR A 94 -38.51 19.56 -1.52
N PRO A 95 -37.82 20.67 -1.80
CA PRO A 95 -37.19 21.49 -0.76
C PRO A 95 -38.15 21.95 0.36
N ASP A 96 -39.43 22.12 0.04
CA ASP A 96 -40.46 22.57 1.00
C ASP A 96 -41.32 21.43 1.56
N SER A 97 -41.20 20.21 1.02
CA SER A 97 -42.05 19.09 1.38
C SER A 97 -41.36 17.76 1.13
N VAL A 98 -41.05 17.03 2.20
CA VAL A 98 -40.30 15.77 2.17
C VAL A 98 -41.20 14.57 2.45
N MET A 99 -40.84 13.41 1.88
CA MET A 99 -41.51 12.13 2.11
C MET A 99 -40.50 11.11 2.63
N PRO A 100 -40.46 10.87 3.96
CA PRO A 100 -39.56 9.89 4.56
C PRO A 100 -39.86 8.46 4.11
N THR A 101 -38.81 7.65 4.01
CA THR A 101 -38.94 6.20 3.78
C THR A 101 -39.19 5.44 5.08
N ALA A 102 -38.77 6.00 6.22
CA ALA A 102 -38.96 5.45 7.56
C ALA A 102 -40.33 5.84 8.18
N PRO A 103 -40.92 5.01 9.06
CA PRO A 103 -42.10 5.37 9.84
C PRO A 103 -41.81 6.49 10.87
N PRO A 104 -42.73 7.45 11.11
CA PRO A 104 -44.02 7.62 10.45
C PRO A 104 -43.85 8.15 9.02
N VAL A 105 -44.45 7.41 8.07
CA VAL A 105 -44.44 7.74 6.65
C VAL A 105 -45.57 8.73 6.36
N GLY A 106 -45.24 9.82 5.68
CA GLY A 106 -46.21 10.85 5.31
C GLY A 106 -45.51 12.10 4.81
N ARG A 107 -46.22 12.88 3.99
CA ARG A 107 -45.71 14.16 3.50
C ARG A 107 -45.60 15.12 4.69
N MET A 108 -44.42 15.71 4.88
CA MET A 108 -44.18 16.66 5.97
C MET A 108 -43.21 17.76 5.54
N SER A 109 -43.14 18.84 6.33
CA SER A 109 -42.15 19.90 6.08
C SER A 109 -40.75 19.45 6.54
N PRO A 110 -39.67 20.01 5.99
CA PRO A 110 -38.29 19.72 6.43
C PRO A 110 -38.09 19.93 7.94
N GLU A 111 -38.73 20.96 8.52
CA GLU A 111 -38.67 21.25 9.96
C GLU A 111 -39.36 20.16 10.77
N THR A 112 -40.51 19.67 10.29
CA THR A 112 -41.24 18.58 10.93
C THR A 112 -40.46 17.27 10.83
N TRP A 113 -39.76 17.06 9.72
CA TRP A 113 -38.88 15.92 9.51
C TRP A 113 -37.68 15.96 10.45
N ALA A 114 -37.06 17.14 10.65
CA ALA A 114 -35.95 17.32 11.59
C ALA A 114 -36.32 16.93 13.04
N VAL A 115 -37.58 17.15 13.43
CA VAL A 115 -38.08 16.80 14.77
C VAL A 115 -38.50 15.33 14.87
N ARG A 116 -39.27 14.81 13.89
CA ARG A 116 -39.85 13.46 13.97
C ARG A 116 -38.89 12.35 13.55
N HIS A 117 -37.89 12.70 12.73
CA HIS A 117 -36.89 11.80 12.15
C HIS A 117 -35.49 12.36 12.39
N GLU A 118 -35.22 12.74 13.64
CA GLU A 118 -34.00 13.42 14.06
C GLU A 118 -32.71 12.73 13.60
N GLY A 119 -32.64 11.40 13.70
CA GLY A 119 -31.47 10.63 13.28
C GLY A 119 -31.22 10.69 11.77
N ASP A 120 -32.29 10.59 10.96
CA ASP A 120 -32.19 10.64 9.51
C ASP A 120 -31.85 12.05 9.02
N PHE A 121 -32.45 13.06 9.65
CA PHE A 121 -32.13 14.47 9.39
C PHE A 121 -30.67 14.78 9.71
N SER A 122 -30.16 14.40 10.89
CA SER A 122 -28.77 14.65 11.28
C SER A 122 -27.79 13.91 10.36
N ARG A 123 -28.14 12.70 9.90
CA ARG A 123 -27.34 11.94 8.94
C ARG A 123 -27.28 12.60 7.55
N ALA A 124 -28.40 13.12 7.06
CA ALA A 124 -28.42 13.86 5.80
C ALA A 124 -27.68 15.21 5.89
N CYS A 125 -27.89 15.94 6.99
CA CYS A 125 -27.29 17.25 7.22
C CYS A 125 -25.76 17.16 7.39
N SER A 126 -25.27 16.15 8.11
CA SER A 126 -23.82 15.89 8.23
C SER A 126 -23.18 15.49 6.89
N ALA A 127 -23.88 14.73 6.06
CA ALA A 127 -23.41 14.40 4.71
C ALA A 127 -23.34 15.64 3.80
N LEU A 128 -24.30 16.56 3.92
CA LEU A 128 -24.28 17.83 3.20
C LEU A 128 -23.10 18.71 3.63
N MET A 129 -22.95 18.95 4.93
CA MET A 129 -21.84 19.77 5.46
C MET A 129 -20.47 19.19 5.10
N ALA A 130 -20.33 17.86 5.07
CA ALA A 130 -19.09 17.22 4.63
C ALA A 130 -18.81 17.46 3.13
N ALA A 131 -19.85 17.43 2.29
CA ALA A 131 -19.70 17.69 0.85
C ALA A 131 -19.35 19.15 0.55
N ASP A 132 -19.91 20.09 1.31
CA ASP A 132 -19.59 21.53 1.17
C ASP A 132 -18.19 21.86 1.71
N ALA A 133 -17.70 21.14 2.72
CA ALA A 133 -16.33 21.28 3.21
C ALA A 133 -15.26 20.80 2.19
N ASP A 134 -15.63 19.90 1.28
CA ASP A 134 -14.74 19.37 0.22
C ASP A 134 -14.74 20.24 -1.06
N ALA A 135 -15.57 21.29 -1.14
CA ALA A 135 -15.67 22.16 -2.32
C ALA A 135 -14.58 23.27 -2.31
N PRO A 136 -13.65 23.32 -3.29
CA PRO A 136 -12.63 24.36 -3.37
C PRO A 136 -13.24 25.66 -3.92
N GLY A 137 -13.63 26.56 -3.02
CA GLY A 137 -13.92 27.95 -3.36
C GLY A 137 -15.05 28.58 -2.57
N ALA A 138 -14.73 29.13 -1.40
CA ALA A 138 -15.58 30.13 -0.74
C ALA A 138 -14.80 31.44 -0.63
N PRO A 139 -15.33 32.58 -1.13
CA PRO A 139 -14.70 33.88 -0.97
C PRO A 139 -14.79 34.32 0.50
N ALA A 140 -13.65 34.70 1.08
CA ALA A 140 -13.57 35.23 2.42
C ALA A 140 -14.08 36.68 2.45
N GLU A 141 -15.28 36.92 2.98
CA GLU A 141 -15.68 38.24 3.46
C GLU A 141 -15.38 38.39 4.97
N LYS A 142 -14.92 39.59 5.32
CA LYS A 142 -14.42 39.99 6.64
C LYS A 142 -15.56 40.35 7.61
N LYS A 143 -15.55 39.75 8.79
CA LYS A 143 -15.47 40.41 10.13
C LYS A 143 -15.88 39.41 11.21
N GLU A 144 -14.99 39.18 12.17
CA GLU A 144 -15.24 39.27 13.61
C GLU A 144 -14.02 38.73 14.37
N ASP A 145 -13.28 39.67 14.95
CA ASP A 145 -12.06 39.46 15.72
C ASP A 145 -12.42 38.80 17.06
N GLY A 146 -11.91 37.58 17.30
CA GLY A 146 -11.98 36.93 18.62
C GLY A 146 -12.23 35.42 18.58
N TRP A 147 -13.33 34.97 17.99
CA TRP A 147 -13.63 33.53 17.92
C TRP A 147 -12.77 32.82 16.87
N PHE A 148 -12.45 33.52 15.77
CA PHE A 148 -11.58 33.04 14.70
C PHE A 148 -10.13 32.87 15.19
N GLU A 149 -9.70 33.66 16.17
CA GLU A 149 -8.36 33.59 16.76
C GLU A 149 -8.24 32.38 17.70
N ALA A 150 -9.29 32.09 18.50
CA ALA A 150 -9.38 30.88 19.31
C ALA A 150 -9.50 29.61 18.45
N PHE A 151 -10.25 29.68 17.34
CA PHE A 151 -10.36 28.61 16.36
C PHE A 151 -9.05 28.39 15.61
N LEU A 152 -8.36 29.43 15.14
CA LEU A 152 -7.04 29.36 14.51
C LEU A 152 -5.94 28.86 15.45
N THR A 153 -6.09 29.03 16.75
CA THR A 153 -5.15 28.53 17.76
C THR A 153 -5.37 27.04 18.05
N SER A 154 -6.59 26.53 17.86
CA SER A 154 -6.95 25.12 18.08
C SER A 154 -7.00 24.27 16.80
N LEU A 155 -7.13 24.91 15.63
CA LEU A 155 -7.03 24.33 14.29
C LEU A 155 -5.73 23.55 14.03
N PRO A 156 -4.54 23.97 14.51
CA PRO A 156 -3.29 23.25 14.26
C PRO A 156 -3.34 21.84 14.87
N LEU A 157 -3.99 21.68 16.04
CA LEU A 157 -4.06 20.39 16.72
C LEU A 157 -5.04 19.42 16.03
N LEU A 158 -6.20 19.92 15.59
CA LEU A 158 -7.18 19.11 14.84
C LEU A 158 -6.72 18.82 13.40
N ALA A 159 -6.13 19.81 12.72
CA ALA A 159 -5.55 19.62 11.38
C ALA A 159 -4.38 18.64 11.41
N VAL A 160 -3.53 18.66 12.45
CA VAL A 160 -2.46 17.67 12.63
C VAL A 160 -3.05 16.27 12.83
N GLY A 161 -4.12 16.10 13.61
CA GLY A 161 -4.80 14.81 13.78
C GLY A 161 -5.42 14.24 12.49
N ALA A 162 -6.07 15.09 11.69
CA ALA A 162 -6.63 14.72 10.39
C ALA A 162 -5.52 14.41 9.36
N LEU A 163 -4.47 15.23 9.28
CA LEU A 163 -3.31 14.99 8.42
C LEU A 163 -2.52 13.74 8.82
N LEU A 164 -2.44 13.40 10.11
CA LEU A 164 -1.85 12.14 10.57
C LEU A 164 -2.69 10.93 10.14
N THR A 165 -4.02 11.02 10.23
CA THR A 165 -4.92 9.93 9.82
C THR A 165 -4.91 9.71 8.30
N LEU A 166 -5.02 10.79 7.52
CA LEU A 166 -4.93 10.77 6.05
C LEU A 166 -3.52 10.34 5.59
N GLY A 167 -2.49 10.80 6.30
CA GLY A 167 -1.10 10.37 6.12
C GLY A 167 -0.90 8.89 6.43
N GLY A 168 -1.60 8.35 7.44
CA GLY A 168 -1.58 6.95 7.84
C GLY A 168 -2.08 6.04 6.72
N GLN A 169 -3.29 6.27 6.20
CA GLN A 169 -3.87 5.44 5.13
C GLN A 169 -3.10 5.54 3.81
N MET A 170 -2.57 6.71 3.46
CA MET A 170 -1.72 6.89 2.29
C MET A 170 -0.36 6.21 2.46
N SER A 171 0.18 6.18 3.70
CA SER A 171 1.46 5.54 4.00
C SER A 171 1.40 4.02 3.85
N GLU A 172 0.27 3.39 4.17
CA GLU A 172 0.10 1.93 4.07
C GLU A 172 0.06 1.45 2.62
N ARG A 173 -0.67 2.17 1.75
CA ARG A 173 -0.71 1.88 0.31
C ARG A 173 0.66 2.05 -0.34
N LEU A 174 1.33 3.16 -0.06
CA LEU A 174 2.69 3.43 -0.55
C LEU A 174 3.74 2.48 0.03
N SER A 175 3.53 1.96 1.24
CA SER A 175 4.42 0.99 1.88
C SER A 175 4.32 -0.38 1.21
N THR A 176 3.11 -0.81 0.87
CA THR A 176 2.87 -2.10 0.18
C THR A 176 3.47 -2.11 -1.23
N GLU A 177 3.23 -1.06 -2.02
CA GLU A 177 3.84 -0.93 -3.35
C GLU A 177 5.37 -0.92 -3.29
N ARG A 178 5.94 -0.23 -2.29
CA ARG A 178 7.39 -0.23 -2.06
C ARG A 178 7.93 -1.60 -1.69
N ARG A 179 7.20 -2.37 -0.88
CA ARG A 179 7.59 -3.75 -0.52
C ARG A 179 7.57 -4.66 -1.74
N LEU A 180 6.54 -4.56 -2.57
CA LEU A 180 6.41 -5.32 -3.81
C LEU A 180 7.54 -4.99 -4.79
N LEU A 181 7.81 -3.70 -5.05
CA LEU A 181 8.91 -3.28 -5.91
C LEU A 181 10.27 -3.75 -5.36
N LYS A 182 10.47 -3.67 -4.04
CA LYS A 182 11.68 -4.18 -3.41
C LYS A 182 11.84 -5.69 -3.65
N GLN A 183 10.78 -6.47 -3.43
CA GLN A 183 10.78 -7.90 -3.69
C GLN A 183 11.06 -8.21 -5.16
N GLN A 184 10.48 -7.45 -6.10
CA GLN A 184 10.74 -7.59 -7.53
C GLN A 184 12.20 -7.29 -7.89
N LEU A 185 12.79 -6.22 -7.34
CA LEU A 185 14.20 -5.89 -7.56
C LEU A 185 15.14 -6.95 -6.96
N ASP A 186 14.85 -7.43 -5.74
CA ASP A 186 15.65 -8.46 -5.07
C ASP A 186 15.56 -9.80 -5.82
N ALA A 187 14.37 -10.17 -6.30
CA ALA A 187 14.14 -11.35 -7.11
C ALA A 187 14.85 -11.26 -8.47
N GLY A 188 14.69 -10.14 -9.19
CA GLY A 188 15.35 -9.89 -10.47
C GLY A 188 16.88 -9.86 -10.36
N ALA A 189 17.42 -9.22 -9.32
CA ALA A 189 18.85 -9.21 -9.03
C ALA A 189 19.39 -10.63 -8.76
N THR A 190 18.62 -11.45 -8.04
CA THR A 190 18.99 -12.84 -7.75
C THR A 190 18.94 -13.71 -9.00
N ALA A 191 17.89 -13.58 -9.81
CA ALA A 191 17.76 -14.29 -11.08
C ALA A 191 18.91 -13.94 -12.03
N PHE A 192 19.23 -12.65 -12.19
CA PHE A 192 20.34 -12.19 -13.02
C PHE A 192 21.68 -12.70 -12.51
N ARG A 193 21.94 -12.66 -11.19
CA ARG A 193 23.15 -13.20 -10.59
C ARG A 193 23.33 -14.69 -10.90
N THR A 194 22.26 -15.47 -10.73
CA THR A 194 22.29 -16.91 -10.97
C THR A 194 22.51 -17.23 -12.44
N ALA A 195 21.79 -16.55 -13.35
CA ALA A 195 21.95 -16.72 -14.79
C ALA A 195 23.35 -16.29 -15.27
N ALA A 196 23.87 -15.16 -14.78
CA ALA A 196 25.22 -14.70 -15.10
C ALA A 196 26.29 -15.68 -14.61
N ARG A 197 26.16 -16.24 -13.40
CA ARG A 197 27.10 -17.25 -12.91
C ARG A 197 27.07 -18.52 -13.77
N ALA A 198 25.89 -19.00 -14.13
CA ALA A 198 25.74 -20.16 -15.00
C ALA A 198 26.38 -19.93 -16.37
N TYR A 199 26.05 -18.80 -17.02
CA TYR A 199 26.62 -18.39 -18.30
C TYR A 199 28.15 -18.28 -18.24
N LEU A 200 28.69 -17.56 -17.26
CA LEU A 200 30.13 -17.32 -17.15
C LEU A 200 30.91 -18.59 -16.86
N THR A 201 30.35 -19.53 -16.10
CA THR A 201 30.95 -20.85 -15.88
C THR A 201 30.92 -21.70 -17.16
N ALA A 202 29.85 -21.67 -17.94
CA ALA A 202 29.79 -22.36 -19.23
C ALA A 202 30.77 -21.73 -20.25
N TYR A 203 30.85 -20.40 -20.28
CA TYR A 203 31.73 -19.63 -21.17
C TYR A 203 33.22 -19.96 -20.99
N GLU A 204 33.65 -20.29 -19.77
CA GLU A 204 35.02 -20.73 -19.50
C GLU A 204 35.42 -21.95 -20.33
N ALA A 205 34.47 -22.89 -20.54
CA ALA A 205 34.67 -24.11 -21.31
C ALA A 205 34.38 -23.93 -22.80
N ASP A 206 33.34 -23.17 -23.16
CA ASP A 206 32.84 -23.03 -24.54
C ASP A 206 32.53 -21.57 -24.86
N PRO A 207 33.15 -20.93 -25.88
CA PRO A 207 32.88 -19.54 -26.16
C PRO A 207 31.49 -19.33 -26.80
N GLN A 208 30.81 -20.40 -27.24
CA GLN A 208 29.46 -20.40 -27.78
C GLN A 208 28.41 -20.78 -26.73
N ALA A 209 28.76 -20.70 -25.43
CA ALA A 209 27.83 -20.95 -24.34
C ALA A 209 26.54 -20.14 -24.49
N ASP A 210 25.40 -20.79 -24.19
CA ASP A 210 24.08 -20.18 -24.32
C ASP A 210 23.93 -18.92 -23.45
N HIS A 211 23.67 -17.80 -24.11
CA HIS A 211 23.54 -16.47 -23.52
C HIS A 211 22.07 -16.07 -23.26
N THR A 212 21.09 -16.85 -23.72
CA THR A 212 19.66 -16.48 -23.70
C THR A 212 19.13 -16.26 -22.29
N ALA A 213 19.45 -17.15 -21.35
CA ALA A 213 18.96 -17.06 -19.97
C ALA A 213 19.46 -15.81 -19.24
N VAL A 214 20.70 -15.38 -19.49
CA VAL A 214 21.26 -14.18 -18.84
C VAL A 214 20.70 -12.90 -19.45
N VAL A 215 20.40 -12.87 -20.75
CA VAL A 215 19.69 -11.74 -21.39
C VAL A 215 18.28 -11.60 -20.83
N GLY A 216 17.51 -12.69 -20.79
CA GLY A 216 16.14 -12.64 -20.24
C GLY A 216 16.11 -12.16 -18.79
N ALA A 217 17.04 -12.64 -17.95
CA ALA A 217 17.16 -12.16 -16.57
C ALA A 217 17.61 -10.69 -16.48
N ARG A 218 18.47 -10.23 -17.39
CA ARG A 218 18.90 -8.84 -17.49
C ARG A 218 17.73 -7.93 -17.85
N GLU A 219 16.94 -8.28 -18.86
CA GLU A 219 15.78 -7.52 -19.29
C GLU A 219 14.70 -7.42 -18.21
N ALA A 220 14.45 -8.52 -17.48
CA ALA A 220 13.55 -8.51 -16.34
C ALA A 220 14.01 -7.54 -15.24
N LEU A 221 15.32 -7.53 -14.94
CA LEU A 221 15.89 -6.59 -13.97
C LEU A 221 15.84 -5.13 -14.46
N LEU A 222 16.08 -4.89 -15.74
CA LEU A 222 15.92 -3.56 -16.36
C LEU A 222 14.47 -3.07 -16.25
N GLY A 223 13.50 -3.95 -16.52
CA GLY A 223 12.08 -3.66 -16.34
C GLY A 223 11.75 -3.26 -14.90
N ALA A 224 12.28 -3.98 -13.90
CA ALA A 224 12.08 -3.65 -12.49
C ALA A 224 12.76 -2.31 -12.10
N LEU A 225 13.94 -2.01 -12.65
CA LEU A 225 14.62 -0.73 -12.43
C LEU A 225 13.87 0.46 -13.04
N ALA A 226 13.22 0.27 -14.19
CA ALA A 226 12.38 1.29 -14.83
C ALA A 226 11.15 1.66 -13.98
N GLN A 227 10.63 0.71 -13.19
CA GLN A 227 9.49 0.93 -12.28
C GLN A 227 9.87 1.64 -10.97
N VAL A 228 11.14 2.02 -10.79
CA VAL A 228 11.59 2.70 -9.57
C VAL A 228 10.96 4.10 -9.46
N ALA A 229 9.92 4.22 -8.62
CA ALA A 229 9.29 5.50 -8.31
C ALA A 229 10.08 6.34 -7.28
N GLY A 230 9.78 7.63 -7.19
CA GLY A 230 10.28 8.52 -6.12
C GLY A 230 11.10 9.72 -6.59
N PRO A 231 11.93 10.33 -5.71
CA PRO A 231 12.66 11.55 -6.00
C PRO A 231 13.54 11.42 -7.26
N GLY A 232 13.71 12.51 -8.01
CA GLY A 232 14.45 12.50 -9.28
C GLY A 232 15.86 11.91 -9.18
N ALA A 233 16.57 12.12 -8.07
CA ALA A 233 17.90 11.53 -7.87
C ALA A 233 17.87 9.98 -7.77
N ARG A 234 16.79 9.40 -7.22
CA ARG A 234 16.63 7.94 -7.13
C ARG A 234 16.36 7.36 -8.51
N ARG A 235 15.48 7.98 -9.30
CA ARG A 235 15.18 7.60 -10.68
C ARG A 235 16.42 7.68 -11.57
N LYS A 236 17.15 8.80 -11.49
CA LYS A 236 18.42 8.96 -12.21
C LYS A 236 19.42 7.86 -11.84
N ARG A 237 19.54 7.53 -10.55
CA ARG A 237 20.43 6.44 -10.13
C ARG A 237 19.98 5.08 -10.63
N ALA A 238 18.67 4.80 -10.65
CA ALA A 238 18.14 3.56 -11.22
C ALA A 238 18.43 3.46 -12.73
N GLN A 239 18.33 4.58 -13.46
CA GLN A 239 18.71 4.64 -14.87
C GLN A 239 20.22 4.39 -15.06
N GLU A 240 21.08 5.07 -14.30
CA GLU A 240 22.53 4.84 -14.34
C GLU A 240 22.91 3.38 -14.09
N LEU A 241 22.18 2.70 -13.20
CA LEU A 241 22.37 1.26 -12.94
C LEU A 241 21.86 0.39 -14.09
N ALA A 242 20.74 0.76 -14.69
CA ALA A 242 20.21 0.07 -15.87
C ALA A 242 21.20 0.15 -17.05
N ASP A 243 21.78 1.32 -17.28
CA ASP A 243 22.77 1.55 -18.33
C ASP A 243 24.10 0.82 -18.04
N GLY A 244 24.45 0.67 -16.76
CA GLY A 244 25.69 0.01 -16.31
C GLY A 244 25.63 -1.52 -16.20
N LEU A 245 24.45 -2.14 -16.36
CA LEU A 245 24.31 -3.60 -16.23
C LEU A 245 25.07 -4.34 -17.33
N PRO A 246 26.07 -5.18 -16.99
CA PRO A 246 26.91 -5.89 -17.95
C PRO A 246 26.15 -7.01 -18.67
N LEU A 247 26.83 -7.72 -19.56
CA LEU A 247 26.31 -8.89 -20.29
C LEU A 247 25.10 -8.57 -21.20
N ALA A 248 25.05 -7.34 -21.73
CA ALA A 248 24.10 -6.97 -22.79
C ALA A 248 24.33 -7.78 -24.09
N GLN A 249 25.57 -8.20 -24.32
CA GLN A 249 25.99 -9.03 -25.44
C GLN A 249 26.78 -10.23 -24.90
N PRO A 250 26.86 -11.33 -25.67
CA PRO A 250 27.71 -12.46 -25.32
C PRO A 250 29.18 -12.03 -25.29
N LEU A 251 29.96 -12.67 -24.41
CA LEU A 251 31.40 -12.46 -24.34
C LEU A 251 32.08 -13.02 -25.60
N PRO A 252 33.12 -12.33 -26.11
CA PRO A 252 33.72 -12.69 -27.37
C PRO A 252 34.56 -13.97 -27.27
N GLY A 253 34.39 -14.90 -28.21
CA GLY A 253 35.27 -16.07 -28.30
C GLY A 253 36.68 -15.78 -28.85
N ALA A 254 36.88 -14.60 -29.44
CA ALA A 254 38.12 -14.19 -30.08
C ALA A 254 38.42 -12.71 -29.83
N ARG A 255 39.70 -12.34 -29.80
CA ARG A 255 40.15 -10.94 -29.70
C ARG A 255 41.21 -10.68 -30.77
N ALA A 256 41.00 -9.63 -31.57
CA ALA A 256 41.89 -9.24 -32.68
C ALA A 256 42.22 -10.41 -33.65
N GLY A 257 41.21 -11.25 -33.97
CA GLY A 257 41.37 -12.39 -34.87
C GLY A 257 41.90 -13.67 -34.21
N THR A 258 42.32 -13.63 -32.95
CA THR A 258 42.85 -14.80 -32.23
C THR A 258 41.80 -15.38 -31.29
N LEU A 259 41.57 -16.70 -31.36
CA LEU A 259 40.68 -17.41 -30.42
C LEU A 259 41.23 -17.31 -28.99
N LEU A 260 40.35 -16.99 -28.04
CA LEU A 260 40.71 -16.94 -26.64
C LEU A 260 40.83 -18.35 -26.07
N GLY A 261 41.98 -18.65 -25.44
CA GLY A 261 42.14 -19.88 -24.67
C GLY A 261 41.34 -19.86 -23.36
N THR A 262 41.17 -21.03 -22.76
CA THR A 262 40.48 -21.26 -21.48
C THR A 262 40.94 -20.31 -20.37
N ALA A 263 42.24 -20.11 -20.18
CA ALA A 263 42.78 -19.21 -19.16
C ALA A 263 42.46 -17.71 -19.43
N ALA A 264 42.35 -17.30 -20.69
CA ALA A 264 41.91 -15.94 -21.02
C ALA A 264 40.41 -15.77 -20.76
N ARG A 265 39.59 -16.74 -21.17
CA ARG A 265 38.16 -16.74 -20.89
C ARG A 265 37.83 -16.75 -19.39
N ALA A 266 38.58 -17.50 -18.59
CA ALA A 266 38.42 -17.52 -17.14
C ALA A 266 38.74 -16.17 -16.49
N ARG A 267 39.75 -15.44 -16.99
CA ARG A 267 40.05 -14.08 -16.51
C ARG A 267 38.93 -13.10 -16.86
N ASP A 268 38.50 -13.10 -18.13
CA ASP A 268 37.38 -12.26 -18.59
C ASP A 268 36.09 -12.58 -17.79
N ALA A 269 35.81 -13.87 -17.55
CA ALA A 269 34.67 -14.30 -16.75
C ALA A 269 34.74 -13.79 -15.30
N GLN A 270 35.91 -13.85 -14.65
CA GLN A 270 36.09 -13.33 -13.28
C GLN A 270 35.92 -11.80 -13.22
N GLU A 271 36.45 -11.06 -14.19
CA GLU A 271 36.27 -9.61 -14.25
C GLU A 271 34.79 -9.23 -14.33
N VAL A 272 34.05 -9.92 -15.20
CA VAL A 272 32.61 -9.70 -15.39
C VAL A 272 31.81 -10.14 -14.17
N ARG A 273 32.14 -11.25 -13.51
CA ARG A 273 31.54 -11.64 -12.22
C ARG A 273 31.69 -10.52 -11.19
N GLY A 274 32.89 -9.94 -11.11
CA GLY A 274 33.16 -8.79 -10.26
C GLY A 274 32.31 -7.57 -10.60
N ALA A 275 32.13 -7.27 -11.89
CA ALA A 275 31.26 -6.18 -12.36
C ALA A 275 29.78 -6.42 -11.99
N VAL A 276 29.26 -7.62 -12.25
CA VAL A 276 27.89 -8.02 -11.89
C VAL A 276 27.65 -7.81 -10.39
N GLU A 277 28.53 -8.32 -9.52
CA GLU A 277 28.34 -8.19 -8.07
C GLU A 277 28.48 -6.74 -7.57
N ARG A 278 29.27 -5.89 -8.24
CA ARG A 278 29.34 -4.45 -7.93
C ARG A 278 28.01 -3.76 -8.26
N GLU A 279 27.48 -3.97 -9.46
CA GLU A 279 26.22 -3.36 -9.88
C GLU A 279 25.04 -3.85 -9.04
N LEU A 280 24.96 -5.16 -8.77
CA LEU A 280 23.87 -5.71 -7.94
C LEU A 280 23.89 -5.21 -6.49
N ARG A 281 25.08 -4.97 -5.91
CA ARG A 281 25.18 -4.28 -4.62
C ARG A 281 24.66 -2.85 -4.69
N ALA A 282 24.90 -2.15 -5.80
CA ALA A 282 24.40 -0.81 -6.00
C ALA A 282 22.87 -0.77 -6.22
N VAL A 283 22.29 -1.80 -6.86
CA VAL A 283 20.84 -2.01 -6.96
C VAL A 283 20.23 -2.18 -5.56
N ALA A 284 20.83 -3.01 -4.70
CA ALA A 284 20.36 -3.16 -3.31
C ALA A 284 20.38 -1.81 -2.54
N GLY A 285 21.34 -0.93 -2.85
CA GLY A 285 21.45 0.42 -2.30
C GLY A 285 20.31 1.39 -2.69
N LEU A 286 19.52 1.10 -3.74
CA LEU A 286 18.35 1.91 -4.12
C LEU A 286 17.25 1.91 -3.04
N ASN A 287 17.29 0.96 -2.11
CA ASN A 287 16.35 0.82 -1.00
C ASN A 287 16.64 1.75 0.20
N GLY A 288 17.60 2.67 0.07
CA GLY A 288 17.89 3.67 1.11
C GLY A 288 16.69 4.55 1.49
N ARG A 289 16.69 5.06 2.73
CA ARG A 289 15.58 5.85 3.31
C ARG A 289 15.14 6.99 2.37
N ALA A 290 13.83 7.21 2.23
CA ALA A 290 13.28 8.24 1.33
C ALA A 290 13.85 9.66 1.60
N LEU A 291 14.12 9.98 2.86
CA LEU A 291 14.76 11.23 3.29
C LEU A 291 16.16 11.42 2.67
N HIS A 292 16.98 10.37 2.55
CA HIS A 292 18.29 10.43 1.92
C HIS A 292 18.19 10.85 0.44
N TRP A 293 17.23 10.29 -0.30
CA TRP A 293 17.01 10.62 -1.71
C TRP A 293 16.40 12.02 -1.91
N ARG A 294 15.51 12.46 -1.00
CA ARG A 294 14.99 13.83 -0.99
C ARG A 294 16.12 14.83 -0.77
N TRP A 295 16.97 14.60 0.23
CA TRP A 295 18.13 15.45 0.49
C TRP A 295 19.11 15.50 -0.69
N ARG A 296 19.44 14.37 -1.33
CA ARG A 296 20.29 14.37 -2.55
C ARG A 296 19.67 15.17 -3.68
N THR A 297 18.35 15.10 -3.84
CA THR A 297 17.64 15.85 -4.90
C THR A 297 17.73 17.36 -4.66
N VAL A 298 17.55 17.81 -3.41
CA VAL A 298 17.71 19.22 -3.03
C VAL A 298 19.15 19.69 -3.26
N ARG A 299 20.14 18.91 -2.80
CA ARG A 299 21.57 19.24 -2.98
C ARG A 299 21.97 19.33 -4.46
N ALA A 300 21.41 18.46 -5.32
CA ALA A 300 21.66 18.51 -6.75
C ALA A 300 21.08 19.77 -7.42
N ARG A 301 19.94 20.28 -6.93
CA ARG A 301 19.36 21.55 -7.41
C ARG A 301 20.20 22.75 -6.99
N LEU A 302 20.66 22.78 -5.74
CA LEU A 302 21.52 23.86 -5.23
C LEU A 302 22.89 23.94 -5.90
N ARG A 303 23.35 22.85 -6.53
CA ARG A 303 24.62 22.79 -7.27
C ARG A 303 24.48 23.09 -8.76
N ARG A 304 23.27 23.27 -9.29
CA ARG A 304 23.14 23.73 -10.68
C ARG A 304 23.53 25.21 -10.72
N PRO A 305 24.57 25.60 -11.47
CA PRO A 305 24.78 27.01 -11.77
C PRO A 305 23.52 27.53 -12.47
N ALA A 306 23.12 28.76 -12.15
CA ALA A 306 22.05 29.43 -12.87
C ALA A 306 22.37 29.38 -14.38
N PRO A 307 21.36 29.20 -15.26
CA PRO A 307 21.60 29.29 -16.69
C PRO A 307 22.25 30.66 -16.95
N GLU A 308 23.47 30.61 -17.48
CA GLU A 308 24.18 31.79 -17.97
C GLU A 308 23.24 32.46 -18.96
N ALA A 309 22.73 33.64 -18.60
CA ALA A 309 21.97 34.46 -19.51
C ALA A 309 22.93 34.81 -20.66
N ALA A 310 22.77 34.13 -21.79
CA ALA A 310 23.53 34.42 -22.99
C ALA A 310 23.25 35.87 -23.43
N PRO A 311 24.26 36.60 -23.90
CA PRO A 311 24.17 38.03 -24.23
C PRO A 311 23.20 38.33 -25.38
#